data_AF-A0A354M1Z2-F1
#
_entry.id   AF-A0A354M1Z2-F1
#
_cell.length_a   1.000
_cell.length_b   1.000
_cell.length_c   1.000
_cell.angle_alpha   90.00
_cell.angle_beta   90.00
_cell.angle_gamma   90.00
#
_symmetry.space_group_name_H-M   'P 1'
#
loop_
_entity.id
_entity.type
_entity.pdbx_description
1 polymer ?
#
loop_
_entity_poly.entity_id
_entity_poly.type
_entity_poly.pdbx_seq_one_letter_code
_entity_poly.pdbx_strand_id
1 'polypeptide(L)' 'LCKLYARDNEHLMELLNGRIQEIPGVTATETLISLEQSMNREIPIRKRNEE' A
#
# COMPACT_ATOMS: atom_id res chain seq x y z
N LEU A 1 -8.21 -3.52 2.73
CA LEU A 1 -7.30 -2.47 2.20
C LEU A 1 -5.87 -2.87 2.50
N CYS A 2 -5.01 -2.89 1.49
CA CYS A 2 -3.58 -3.16 1.61
C CYS A 2 -2.78 -1.93 1.18
N LYS A 3 -1.60 -1.72 1.77
CA LYS A 3 -0.66 -0.66 1.35
C LYS A 3 0.38 -1.29 0.42
N LEU A 4 0.47 -0.78 -0.81
CA LEU A 4 1.43 -1.23 -1.82
C LEU A 4 2.56 -0.21 -1.93
N TYR A 5 3.80 -0.70 -2.05
CA TYR A 5 4.96 0.12 -2.36
C TYR A 5 5.51 -0.29 -3.73
N ALA A 6 5.69 0.68 -4.63
CA ALA A 6 6.28 0.49 -5.94
C ALA A 6 7.55 1.35 -6.06
N ARG A 7 8.40 1.03 -7.05
CA ARG A 7 9.66 1.74 -7.29
C ARG A 7 9.41 2.99 -8.14
N ASP A 8 8.55 2.83 -9.14
CA ASP A 8 8.09 3.81 -10.09
C ASP A 8 6.70 3.40 -10.64
N ASN A 9 6.20 4.15 -11.62
CA ASN A 9 4.89 3.90 -12.22
C ASN A 9 4.85 2.61 -13.07
N GLU A 10 5.96 2.22 -13.69
CA GLU A 10 6.00 0.99 -14.50
C GLU A 10 5.90 -0.24 -13.60
N HIS A 11 6.67 -0.25 -12.51
CA HIS A 11 6.58 -1.28 -11.47
C HIS A 11 5.19 -1.31 -10.82
N LEU A 12 4.55 -0.15 -10.61
CA LEU A 12 3.17 -0.10 -10.10
C LEU A 12 2.19 -0.80 -11.05
N MET A 13 2.30 -0.56 -12.35
CA MET A 13 1.42 -1.18 -13.35
C MET A 13 1.66 -2.70 -13.47
N GLU A 14 2.91 -3.17 -13.38
CA GLU A 14 3.22 -4.61 -13.30
C GLU A 14 2.57 -5.26 -12.08
N LEU A 15 2.69 -4.65 -10.89
CA LEU A 15 2.11 -5.19 -9.66
C LEU A 15 0.56 -5.22 -9.71
N LEU A 16 -0.07 -4.17 -10.23
CA LEU A 16 -1.53 -4.09 -10.28
C LEU A 16 -2.11 -5.11 -11.28
N ASN A 17 -1.60 -5.12 -12.52
CA ASN A 17 -2.20 -5.90 -13.60
C ASN A 17 -1.64 -7.31 -13.70
N GLY A 18 -0.33 -7.49 -13.48
CA GLY A 18 0.37 -8.77 -13.64
C GLY A 18 0.57 -9.57 -12.36
N ARG A 19 0.09 -9.08 -11.21
CA ARG A 19 0.11 -9.83 -9.95
C ARG A 19 -1.25 -9.81 -9.28
N ILE A 20 -1.73 -8.61 -8.90
CA ILE A 20 -2.90 -8.49 -8.03
C ILE A 20 -4.17 -8.92 -8.76
N GLN A 21 -4.38 -8.50 -10.00
CA GLN A 21 -5.55 -8.90 -10.80
C GLN A 21 -5.55 -10.39 -11.17
N GLU A 22 -4.40 -11.06 -11.19
CA GLU A 22 -4.32 -12.50 -11.47
C GLU A 22 -4.73 -13.36 -10.28
N ILE A 23 -4.85 -12.79 -9.08
CA ILE A 23 -5.24 -13.52 -7.88
C ILE A 23 -6.66 -14.08 -8.06
N PRO A 24 -6.87 -15.40 -7.92
CA PRO A 24 -8.20 -15.98 -8.05
C PRO A 24 -9.21 -15.33 -7.10
N GLY A 25 -10.32 -14.84 -7.66
CA GLY A 25 -11.37 -14.14 -6.91
C GLY A 25 -11.23 -12.62 -6.90
N VAL A 26 -10.16 -12.04 -7.46
CA VAL A 26 -10.07 -10.60 -7.72
C VAL A 26 -10.76 -10.29 -9.04
N THR A 27 -11.92 -9.64 -8.97
CA THR A 27 -12.69 -9.23 -10.17
C THR A 27 -12.33 -7.83 -10.66
N ALA A 28 -11.96 -6.93 -9.74
CA ALA A 28 -11.54 -5.56 -10.04
C ALA A 28 -10.66 -5.03 -8.91
N THR A 29 -9.80 -4.05 -9.21
CA THR A 29 -9.02 -3.31 -8.23
C THR A 29 -9.28 -1.82 -8.35
N GLU A 30 -9.45 -1.15 -7.21
CA GLU A 30 -9.50 0.32 -7.12
C GLU A 30 -8.22 0.77 -6.40
N THR A 31 -7.46 1.70 -7.02
CA THR A 31 -6.17 2.14 -6.49
C THR A 31 -6.19 3.65 -6.25
N LEU A 32 -5.96 4.07 -5.01
CA LEU A 32 -5.77 5.47 -4.64
C LEU A 32 -4.28 5.79 -4.56
N ILE A 33 -3.79 6.69 -5.41
CA ILE A 33 -2.39 7.09 -5.45
C ILE A 33 -2.22 8.41 -4.68
N SER A 34 -1.36 8.40 -3.67
CA SER A 34 -0.95 9.63 -2.97
C SER A 34 0.20 10.28 -3.74
N LEU A 35 -0.05 11.41 -4.40
CA LEU A 35 0.99 12.19 -5.09
C LEU A 35 1.91 12.94 -4.11
N GLU A 36 1.37 13.29 -2.95
CA GLU A 36 2.11 13.93 -1.86
C GLU A 36 1.57 13.42 -0.51
N GLN A 37 2.47 13.18 0.44
CA GLN A 37 2.11 12.87 1.82
C GLN A 37 2.59 14.01 2.73
N SER A 38 1.72 15.00 2.95
CA SER A 38 2.01 16.16 3.82
C SER A 38 2.23 15.78 5.29
N MET A 39 1.74 14.61 5.71
CA MET A 39 1.96 14.05 7.04
C MET A 39 2.28 12.56 6.94
N ASN A 40 3.49 12.18 7.37
CA ASN A 40 3.85 10.80 7.63
C ASN A 40 4.27 10.67 9.11
N ARG A 41 3.27 10.59 10.00
CA ARG A 41 3.50 10.47 11.44
C ARG A 41 2.96 9.14 11.93
N GLU A 42 3.86 8.28 12.42
CA GLU A 42 3.47 7.07 13.12
C GLU A 42 2.95 7.44 14.52
N ILE A 43 1.86 6.79 14.95
CA ILE A 43 1.40 6.91 16.34
C ILE A 43 2.37 6.09 17.18
N PRO A 44 3.15 6.70 18.10
CA PRO A 44 4.06 5.94 18.94
C PRO A 44 3.24 5.02 19.83
N ILE A 45 3.39 3.70 19.63
CA ILE A 45 2.84 2.72 20.57
C ILE A 45 3.69 2.82 21.84
N ARG A 46 3.21 3.56 22.83
CA ARG A 46 3.81 3.53 24.17
C ARG A 46 3.69 2.10 24.67
N LYS A 47 4.82 1.41 24.89
CA LYS A 47 4.80 0.15 25.63
C LYS A 47 4.15 0.44 26.98
N ARG A 48 3.08 -0.31 27.29
CA ARG A 48 2.50 -0.29 28.62
C ARG A 48 3.50 -1.04 29.51
N ASN A 49 4.28 -0.27 30.27
CA ASN A 49 5.15 -0.69 31.36
C ASN A 49 6.53 -1.22 30.94
N GLU A 50 7.54 -0.35 31.03
CA GLU A 50 8.86 -0.72 31.55
C GLU A 50 8.98 0.09 32.84
N GLU A 51 8.84 -0.59 33.99
CA GLU A 51 9.22 -0.06 35.32
C GLU A 51 10.74 0.07 35.41
#